data_AF-A0A8S9LUR4-F1
#
_entry.id   AF-A0A8S9LUR4-F1
#
_cell.length_a   1.000
_cell.length_b   1.000
_cell.length_c   1.000
_cell.angle_alpha   90.00
_cell.angle_beta   90.00
_cell.angle_gamma   90.00
#
_symmetry.space_group_name_H-M   'P 1'
#
loop_
_entity.id
_entity.type
_entity.pdbx_description
1 polymer ?
#
loop_
_entity_poly.entity_id
_entity_poly.type
_entity_poly.pdbx_seq_one_letter_code
_entity_poly.pdbx_strand_id
1 'polypeptide(L)' 'MWNNPFTEKASFSLDELGIITLIPPIKKRLACGDYGNGAMAEPFLIYSTVRLFWESEAHQLSAGTS' A
#
# COMPACT_ATOMS: atom_id res chain seq x y z
N MET A 1 10.32 5.10 12.73
CA MET A 1 11.05 5.14 11.45
C MET A 1 10.21 5.75 10.32
N TRP A 2 8.89 5.53 10.29
CA TRP A 2 8.01 6.07 9.25
C TRP A 2 8.13 7.57 8.99
N ASN A 3 8.27 8.39 10.04
CA ASN A 3 8.39 9.85 9.91
C ASN A 3 9.82 10.33 9.53
N ASN A 4 10.71 9.42 9.15
CA ASN A 4 12.06 9.78 8.73
C ASN A 4 12.04 10.24 7.25
N PRO A 5 12.76 11.33 6.89
CA PRO A 5 12.77 11.84 5.52
C PRO A 5 13.29 10.85 4.48
N PHE A 6 14.11 9.86 4.86
CA PHE A 6 14.54 8.80 3.93
C PHE A 6 13.39 7.87 3.55
N THR A 7 12.48 7.56 4.48
CA THR A 7 11.30 6.74 4.19
C THR A 7 10.30 7.46 3.30
N GLU A 8 10.12 8.77 3.52
CA GLU A 8 9.29 9.63 2.67
C GLU A 8 9.84 9.69 1.24
N LYS A 9 11.14 10.01 1.09
CA LYS A 9 11.80 10.07 -0.23
C LYS A 9 11.72 8.74 -0.98
N ALA A 10 11.97 7.62 -0.29
CA ALA A 10 11.90 6.30 -0.92
C ALA A 10 10.47 5.96 -1.39
N SER A 11 9.46 6.30 -0.59
CA SER A 11 8.06 6.06 -0.97
C SER A 11 7.66 6.87 -2.19
N PHE A 12 8.08 8.14 -2.25
CA PHE A 12 7.85 9.01 -3.40
C PHE A 12 8.52 8.48 -4.67
N SER A 13 9.79 8.04 -4.58
CA SER A 13 10.48 7.43 -5.74
C SER A 13 9.83 6.14 -6.23
N LEU A 14 9.22 5.34 -5.35
CA LEU A 14 8.49 4.13 -5.76
C LEU A 14 7.17 4.46 -6.46
N ASP A 15 6.48 5.50 -5.99
CA ASP A 15 5.24 6.01 -6.58
C ASP A 15 5.49 6.57 -8.00
N GLU A 16 6.56 7.34 -8.17
CA GLU A 16 6.97 7.88 -9.49
C GLU A 16 7.26 6.79 -10.53
N LEU A 17 7.80 5.65 -10.09
CA LEU A 17 8.10 4.54 -11.00
C LEU A 17 6.85 3.74 -11.40
N GLY A 18 5.69 3.98 -10.78
CA GLY A 18 4.45 3.26 -11.04
C GLY A 18 4.50 1.76 -10.70
N ILE A 19 5.53 1.32 -9.96
CA ILE A 19 5.79 -0.11 -9.72
C ILE A 19 4.81 -0.68 -8.69
N ILE A 20 4.37 0.11 -7.70
CA ILE A 20 3.56 -0.38 -6.58
C ILE A 20 2.60 0.71 -6.11
N THR A 21 1.29 0.40 -6.06
CA THR A 21 0.33 1.22 -5.30
C THR A 21 0.63 1.10 -3.80
N LEU A 22 1.01 2.21 -3.17
CA LEU A 22 1.32 2.21 -1.74
C LEU A 22 0.09 1.91 -0.89
N ILE A 23 0.09 0.77 -0.20
CA ILE A 23 -0.88 0.47 0.85
C ILE A 23 -0.40 1.15 2.14
N PRO A 24 -1.15 2.13 2.69
CA PRO A 24 -0.67 2.94 3.79
C PRO A 24 -0.48 2.11 5.06
N PRO A 25 0.52 2.43 5.89
CA PRO A 25 0.65 1.81 7.19
C PRO A 25 -0.47 2.28 8.12
N ILE A 26 -0.65 1.53 9.20
CA ILE A 26 -1.62 1.84 10.24
C ILE A 26 -0.92 2.36 11.49
N LYS A 27 -1.68 3.15 12.26
CA LYS A 27 -1.31 3.50 13.63
C LYS A 27 -1.77 2.39 14.58
N LYS A 28 -0.87 1.91 15.43
CA LYS A 28 -1.16 0.87 16.43
C LYS A 28 -0.57 1.25 17.78
N ARG A 29 -1.18 0.72 18.85
CA ARG A 29 -0.66 0.85 20.20
C ARG A 29 0.60 -0.02 20.33
N LEU A 30 1.68 0.60 20.76
CA LEU A 30 2.98 -0.04 20.94
C LEU A 30 3.07 -0.68 22.34
N ALA A 31 4.10 -1.50 22.54
CA ALA A 31 4.37 -2.14 23.83
C ALA A 31 4.59 -1.13 24.98
N CYS A 32 5.06 0.09 24.67
CA CYS A 32 5.19 1.18 25.65
C CYS A 32 3.85 1.87 25.98
N GLY A 33 2.76 1.52 25.30
CA GLY A 33 1.44 2.11 25.49
C GLY A 33 1.12 3.29 24.59
N ASP A 34 2.12 3.88 23.93
CA ASP A 34 1.95 4.97 22.95
C ASP A 34 1.38 4.47 21.62
N TYR A 35 0.85 5.40 20.80
CA TYR A 35 0.44 5.10 19.43
C TYR A 35 1.58 5.38 18.45
N GLY A 36 2.05 4.35 17.78
CA GLY A 36 3.08 4.43 16.74
C GLY A 36 2.50 4.34 15.34
N ASN A 37 3.07 5.09 14.39
CA ASN A 37 2.76 5.00 12.96
C ASN A 37 3.84 4.19 12.22
N GLY A 38 3.42 3.48 11.17
CA GLY A 38 4.33 2.63 10.37
C GLY A 38 4.15 1.13 10.59
N ALA A 39 3.10 0.69 11.29
CA ALA A 39 2.77 -0.72 11.34
C ALA A 39 2.18 -1.16 10.00
N MET A 40 2.47 -2.39 9.58
CA MET A 40 1.90 -2.97 8.36
C MET A 40 0.37 -2.98 8.43
N ALA A 41 -0.26 -2.72 7.29
CA ALA A 41 -1.70 -2.92 7.11
C ALA A 41 -2.12 -4.35 7.49
N GLU A 42 -3.40 -4.51 7.87
CA GLU A 42 -3.93 -5.84 8.15
C GLU A 42 -3.83 -6.75 6.90
N PRO A 43 -3.52 -8.04 7.05
CA PRO A 43 -3.39 -8.97 5.92
C PRO A 43 -4.62 -8.99 5.01
N PHE A 44 -5.82 -8.88 5.59
CA PHE A 44 -7.06 -8.81 4.85
C PHE A 44 -7.12 -7.59 3.92
N LEU A 45 -6.70 -6.42 4.42
CA LEU A 45 -6.68 -5.18 3.63
C LEU A 45 -5.71 -5.31 2.45
N ILE A 46 -4.52 -5.87 2.69
CA ILE A 46 -3.53 -6.13 1.64
C ILE A 46 -4.13 -7.04 0.56
N TYR A 47 -4.72 -8.17 0.98
CA TYR A 47 -5.36 -9.11 0.07
C TYR A 47 -6.48 -8.48 -0.76
N SER A 48 -7.40 -7.75 -0.11
CA SER A 48 -8.55 -7.16 -0.81
C SER A 48 -8.11 -6.11 -1.83
N THR A 49 -7.10 -5.29 -1.52
CA THR A 49 -6.60 -4.26 -2.43
C THR A 49 -6.00 -4.90 -3.68
N VAL A 50 -5.13 -5.91 -3.51
CA VAL A 50 -4.51 -6.62 -4.64
C VAL A 50 -5.55 -7.34 -5.48
N ARG A 51 -6.53 -7.99 -4.85
CA ARG A 51 -7.59 -8.69 -5.54
C ARG A 51 -8.43 -7.75 -6.41
N LEU A 52 -8.90 -6.63 -5.85
CA LEU A 52 -9.72 -5.66 -6.57
C LEU A 52 -8.96 -5.04 -7.74
N PHE A 53 -7.69 -4.70 -7.55
CA PHE A 53 -6.83 -4.20 -8.63
C PHE A 53 -6.67 -5.23 -9.75
N TRP A 54 -6.43 -6.49 -9.41
CA TRP A 54 -6.32 -7.56 -10.39
C TRP A 54 -7.62 -7.78 -11.18
N GLU A 55 -8.76 -7.80 -10.49
CA GLU A 55 -10.08 -7.95 -11.12
C GLU A 55 -10.38 -6.79 -12.09
N SER A 56 -10.00 -5.55 -11.75
CA SER A 56 -10.19 -4.40 -12.65
C SER A 56 -9.32 -4.48 -13.90
N GLU A 57 -8.06 -4.90 -13.79
CA GLU A 57 -7.15 -5.05 -14.94
C GLU A 57 -7.57 -6.21 -15.85
N ALA A 58 -8.00 -7.33 -15.27
CA ALA A 58 -8.51 -8.48 -16.01
C ALA A 58 -9.77 -8.11 -16.83
N HIS A 59 -10.64 -7.27 -16.29
CA HIS A 59 -11.81 -6.77 -17.01
C HIS A 59 -11.42 -5.85 -18.19
N GLN A 60 -10.41 -4.99 -18.03
CA GLN A 60 -9.94 -4.13 -19.12
C GLN A 60 -9.33 -4.93 -20.30
N LEU A 61 -8.57 -5.99 -20.00
CA LEU A 61 -8.02 -6.90 -21.03
C LEU A 61 -9.13 -7.63 -21.81
N SER A 62 -10.25 -7.96 -21.16
CA SER A 62 -11.38 -8.62 -21.83
C SER A 62 -12.18 -7.67 -22.74
N ALA A 63 -12.27 -6.38 -22.38
CA ALA A 63 -13.04 -5.38 -23.13
C ALA A 63 -12.33 -4.85 -24.39
N GLY A 64 -11.00 -5.01 -24.50
CA GLY A 64 -10.20 -4.57 -25.64
C GLY A 64 -10.15 -5.52 -26.84
N THR A 65 -10.95 -6.60 -26.85
CA THR A 65 -10.98 -7.61 -27.93
C THR A 65 -12.28 -7.61 -28.76
N SER A 66 -13.07 -6.53 -28.70
CA SER A 66 -14.27 -6.35 -29.54
C SER A 66 -14.04 -5.36 -30.68
#